data_AF-A0A920PVH9-F1
#
_entry.id   AF-A0A920PVH9-F1
#
_cell.length_a   1.000
_cell.length_b   1.000
_cell.length_c   1.000
_cell.angle_alpha   90.00
_cell.angle_beta   90.00
_cell.angle_gamma   90.00
#
_symmetry.space_group_name_H-M   'P 1'
#
loop_
_entity.id
_entity.type
_entity.pdbx_description
1 polymer ?
#
loop_
_entity_poly.entity_id
_entity_poly.type
_entity_poly.pdbx_seq_one_letter_code
_entity_poly.pdbx_strand_id
1 'polypeptide(L)'
;MAIKLAMGDDAYRVAVSSTKSMTGHLLGSGGALEACFCLLAMQNSTIPPTINLAEQDPECDLDYTPNTARFQDINVSVSNSFGFGGHNSVLVFGNSKTVS
;
A
#
# COMPACT_ATOMS: atom_id res chain seq x y z
N MET A 1 6.58 -12.05 3.23
CA MET A 1 7.72 -11.48 2.46
C MET A 1 7.50 -11.50 0.92
N ALA A 2 6.41 -10.94 0.39
CA ALA A 2 6.26 -10.80 -1.07
C ALA A 2 6.96 -9.53 -1.60
N ILE A 3 6.83 -8.43 -0.87
CA ILE A 3 7.44 -7.13 -1.23
C ILE A 3 8.98 -7.23 -1.24
N LYS A 4 9.57 -7.79 -0.18
CA LYS A 4 11.03 -8.03 -0.11
C LYS A 4 11.55 -8.93 -1.23
N LEU A 5 10.79 -9.97 -1.60
CA LEU A 5 11.17 -10.85 -2.71
C LEU A 5 11.16 -10.11 -4.06
N ALA A 6 10.18 -9.24 -4.27
CA ALA A 6 10.02 -8.50 -5.52
C ALA A 6 10.99 -7.32 -5.66
N MET A 7 11.36 -6.67 -4.54
CA MET A 7 12.12 -5.41 -4.55
C MET A 7 13.52 -5.50 -3.92
N GLY A 8 13.86 -6.62 -3.27
CA GLY A 8 15.11 -6.73 -2.53
C GLY A 8 15.23 -5.66 -1.44
N ASP A 9 16.42 -5.06 -1.34
CA ASP A 9 16.73 -4.03 -0.34
C ASP A 9 15.95 -2.73 -0.54
N ASP A 10 15.48 -2.45 -1.77
CA ASP A 10 14.65 -1.26 -2.02
C ASP A 10 13.28 -1.36 -1.33
N ALA A 11 12.86 -2.54 -0.86
CA ALA A 11 11.64 -2.71 -0.08
C ALA A 11 11.60 -1.82 1.17
N TYR A 12 12.76 -1.58 1.81
CA TYR A 12 12.85 -0.74 3.02
C TYR A 12 12.75 0.76 2.73
N ARG A 13 12.77 1.16 1.46
CA ARG A 13 12.64 2.56 1.03
C ARG A 13 11.22 2.92 0.64
N VAL A 14 10.32 1.95 0.59
CA VAL A 14 8.93 2.13 0.16
C VAL A 14 8.04 2.20 1.40
N ALA A 15 7.19 3.22 1.43
CA ALA A 15 6.12 3.30 2.42
C ALA A 15 5.00 2.32 2.05
N VAL A 16 4.63 1.47 3.00
CA VAL A 16 3.53 0.52 2.91
C VAL A 16 2.41 1.00 3.83
N SER A 17 1.15 0.76 3.46
CA SER A 17 0.02 1.02 4.36
C SER A 17 -1.11 0.03 4.07
N SER A 18 -2.00 -0.19 5.06
CA SER A 18 -3.23 -0.95 4.87
C SER A 18 -4.44 -0.15 5.28
N THR A 19 -5.23 0.31 4.29
CA THR A 19 -6.49 1.03 4.53
C THR A 19 -7.58 0.14 5.12
N LYS A 20 -7.43 -1.19 5.03
CA LYS A 20 -8.29 -2.16 5.73
C LYS A 20 -8.27 -1.97 7.25
N SER A 21 -7.21 -1.38 7.81
CA SER A 21 -7.16 -0.99 9.22
C SER A 21 -8.30 -0.01 9.61
N MET A 22 -8.81 0.76 8.64
CA MET A 22 -9.91 1.71 8.82
C MET A 22 -11.23 1.19 8.23
N THR A 23 -11.18 0.56 7.06
CA THR A 23 -12.38 0.18 6.30
C THR A 23 -12.85 -1.25 6.56
N GLY A 24 -12.06 -2.05 7.27
CA GLY A 24 -12.25 -3.49 7.34
C GLY A 24 -11.97 -4.19 6.00
N HIS A 25 -12.23 -5.50 5.98
CA HIS A 25 -12.00 -6.35 4.80
C HIS A 25 -13.30 -6.52 3.99
N LEU A 26 -13.43 -5.77 2.89
CA LEU A 26 -14.65 -5.72 2.08
C LEU A 26 -14.74 -6.81 0.98
N LEU A 27 -14.02 -7.93 1.16
CA LEU A 27 -13.95 -9.05 0.22
C LEU A 27 -13.65 -8.57 -1.21
N GLY A 28 -14.41 -9.03 -2.21
CA GLY A 28 -14.20 -8.69 -3.61
C GLY A 28 -14.24 -7.19 -3.93
N SER A 29 -14.90 -6.38 -3.11
CA SER A 29 -14.93 -4.91 -3.29
C SER A 29 -13.69 -4.20 -2.73
N GLY A 30 -12.91 -4.88 -1.88
CA GLY A 30 -11.70 -4.32 -1.27
C GLY A 30 -10.68 -3.85 -2.31
N GLY A 31 -10.40 -4.68 -3.32
CA GLY A 31 -9.41 -4.34 -4.35
C GLY A 31 -9.75 -3.07 -5.15
N ALA A 32 -11.03 -2.86 -5.48
CA ALA A 32 -11.47 -1.66 -6.19
C ALA A 32 -11.36 -0.41 -5.30
N LEU A 33 -11.76 -0.52 -4.03
CA LEU A 33 -11.66 0.59 -3.09
C LEU A 33 -10.20 0.97 -2.80
N GLU A 34 -9.33 -0.02 -2.62
CA GLU A 34 -7.90 0.20 -2.39
C GLU A 34 -7.21 0.82 -3.61
N ALA A 35 -7.61 0.45 -4.84
CA ALA A 35 -7.16 1.12 -6.04
C ALA A 35 -7.55 2.62 -6.07
N CYS A 36 -8.77 2.95 -5.66
CA CYS A 36 -9.20 4.35 -5.52
C CYS A 36 -8.35 5.08 -4.47
N PHE A 37 -8.03 4.46 -3.34
CA PHE A 37 -7.16 5.07 -2.33
C PHE A 37 -5.73 5.29 -2.84
N CYS A 38 -5.17 4.38 -3.63
CA CYS A 38 -3.87 4.59 -4.27
C CYS A 38 -3.87 5.82 -5.18
N LEU A 39 -4.90 5.98 -6.02
CA LEU A 39 -5.05 7.15 -6.90
C LEU A 39 -5.22 8.46 -6.11
N LEU A 40 -6.04 8.44 -5.06
CA LEU A 40 -6.23 9.60 -4.19
C LEU A 40 -4.96 9.95 -3.39
N ALA A 41 -4.20 8.94 -2.97
CA ALA A 41 -2.92 9.15 -2.29
C ALA A 41 -1.91 9.84 -3.22
N MET A 42 -1.83 9.39 -4.48
CA MET A 42 -1.01 10.04 -5.51
C MET A 42 -1.46 11.48 -5.78
N GLN A 43 -2.77 11.68 -5.99
CA GLN A 43 -3.33 13.01 -6.27
C GLN A 43 -3.10 14.01 -5.15
N ASN A 44 -3.20 13.57 -3.89
CA ASN A 44 -3.11 14.46 -2.71
C ASN A 44 -1.73 14.43 -2.04
N SER A 45 -0.75 13.71 -2.61
CA SER A 45 0.58 13.53 -2.01
C SER A 45 0.52 13.10 -0.54
N THR A 46 -0.42 12.22 -0.21
CA THR A 46 -0.71 11.82 1.17
C THR A 46 -0.90 10.32 1.26
N ILE A 47 -0.03 9.64 1.99
CA ILE A 47 -0.09 8.21 2.26
C ILE A 47 -1.05 7.99 3.44
N PRO A 48 -2.10 7.17 3.28
CA PRO A 48 -3.01 6.85 4.38
C PRO A 48 -2.28 6.04 5.47
N PRO A 49 -2.65 6.20 6.75
CA PRO A 49 -2.04 5.46 7.83
C PRO A 49 -2.53 4.01 7.85
N THR A 50 -1.71 3.15 8.45
CA THR A 50 -2.19 1.90 9.06
C THR A 50 -2.55 2.20 10.50
N ILE A 51 -3.84 2.37 10.81
CA ILE A 51 -4.29 2.65 12.18
C ILE A 51 -4.23 1.39 13.05
N ASN A 52 -4.23 1.59 14.37
CA ASN A 52 -4.15 0.52 15.38
C ASN A 52 -2.83 -0.28 15.36
N LEU A 53 -1.76 0.27 14.77
CA LEU A 53 -0.45 -0.37 14.75
C LEU A 53 0.42 0.18 15.89
N ALA A 54 0.30 -0.39 17.09
CA ALA A 54 1.06 0.03 18.27
C ALA A 54 2.31 -0.83 18.49
N GLU A 55 2.18 -2.14 18.35
CA GLU A 55 3.27 -3.11 18.51
C GLU A 55 3.49 -3.79 17.16
N GLN A 56 4.57 -3.40 16.48
CA GLN A 56 4.94 -3.94 15.18
C GLN A 56 5.62 -5.30 15.35
N ASP A 57 5.18 -6.29 14.59
CA ASP A 57 5.75 -7.63 14.58
C ASP A 57 7.21 -7.59 14.06
N PRO A 58 8.19 -8.22 14.73
CA PRO A 58 9.58 -8.25 14.27
C PRO A 58 9.78 -8.82 12.86
N GLU A 59 8.90 -9.70 12.38
CA GLU A 59 8.95 -10.24 11.01
C GLU A 59 8.36 -9.26 9.97
N CYS A 60 7.53 -8.32 10.43
CA CYS A 60 7.01 -7.22 9.65
C CYS A 60 7.85 -5.98 9.96
N ASP A 61 9.02 -5.85 9.35
CA ASP A 61 10.05 -4.83 9.62
C ASP A 61 10.12 -3.72 8.54
N LEU A 62 9.15 -3.66 7.62
CA LEU A 62 9.04 -2.56 6.66
C LEU A 62 8.38 -1.33 7.30
N ASP A 63 8.37 -0.23 6.56
CA ASP A 63 7.67 0.98 6.96
C ASP A 63 6.17 0.88 6.64
N TYR A 64 5.35 0.56 7.62
CA TYR A 64 3.89 0.39 7.46
C TYR A 64 3.08 1.66 7.70
N THR A 65 3.71 2.84 7.74
CA THR A 65 3.05 4.14 7.97
C THR A 65 2.10 4.11 9.18
N PRO A 66 2.60 3.81 10.40
CA PRO A 66 1.74 3.56 11.57
C PRO A 66 1.00 4.82 12.05
N ASN A 67 -0.30 4.68 12.26
CA ASN A 67 -1.21 5.59 12.98
C ASN A 67 -1.42 7.02 12.43
N THR A 68 -0.43 7.61 11.77
CA THR A 68 -0.47 8.99 11.27
C THR A 68 -0.22 9.03 9.77
N ALA A 69 -1.07 9.76 9.04
CA ALA A 69 -0.90 9.95 7.61
C ALA A 69 0.44 10.65 7.32
N ARG A 70 1.08 10.29 6.20
CA ARG A 70 2.35 10.89 5.80
C ARG A 70 2.19 11.69 4.53
N PHE A 71 2.62 12.95 4.55
CA PHE A 71 2.75 13.76 3.35
C PHE A 71 4.02 13.36 2.60
N GLN A 72 3.89 12.97 1.34
CA GLN A 72 4.98 12.54 0.48
C GLN A 72 4.52 12.62 -0.98
N ASP A 73 5.35 13.14 -1.88
CA ASP A 73 5.06 13.09 -3.32
C ASP A 73 5.13 11.63 -3.83
N ILE A 74 4.07 11.17 -4.49
CA ILE A 74 3.90 9.78 -4.92
C ILE A 74 3.76 9.72 -6.44
N ASN A 75 4.85 9.35 -7.10
CA ASN A 75 4.89 9.23 -8.56
C ASN A 75 4.43 7.86 -9.06
N VAL A 76 4.57 6.82 -8.22
CA VAL A 76 4.15 5.45 -8.49
C VAL A 76 3.51 4.88 -7.23
N SER A 77 2.37 4.21 -7.35
CA SER A 77 1.74 3.46 -6.27
C SER A 77 1.38 2.04 -6.71
N VAL A 78 1.30 1.13 -5.75
CA VAL A 78 0.96 -0.28 -5.98
C VAL A 78 -0.19 -0.68 -5.07
N SER A 79 -1.21 -1.34 -5.62
CA SER A 79 -2.31 -1.95 -4.87
C SER A 79 -2.23 -3.46 -5.00
N ASN A 80 -2.08 -4.17 -3.87
CA ASN A 80 -2.02 -5.62 -3.82
C ASN A 80 -3.31 -6.22 -3.26
N SER A 81 -3.82 -7.27 -3.91
CA SER A 81 -4.98 -8.01 -3.44
C SER A 81 -4.71 -9.51 -3.54
N PHE A 82 -4.66 -10.17 -2.38
CA PHE A 82 -4.44 -11.61 -2.25
C PHE A 82 -5.71 -12.23 -1.64
N GLY A 83 -6.49 -12.89 -2.48
CA GLY A 83 -7.76 -13.50 -2.15
C GLY A 83 -7.67 -15.00 -1.90
N PHE A 84 -8.72 -15.56 -1.29
CA PHE A 84 -8.84 -17.00 -1.09
C PHE A 84 -8.78 -17.78 -2.41
N GLY A 85 -8.30 -19.02 -2.35
CA GLY A 85 -8.14 -19.88 -3.54
C GLY A 85 -6.86 -19.61 -4.33
N GLY A 86 -5.91 -18.81 -3.79
CA GLY A 86 -4.64 -18.52 -4.44
C GLY A 86 -4.71 -17.40 -5.48
N HIS A 87 -5.77 -16.59 -5.47
CA HIS A 87 -5.92 -15.47 -6.38
C HIS A 87 -5.04 -14.29 -5.94
N ASN A 88 -4.01 -13.98 -6.72
CA ASN A 88 -3.12 -12.86 -6.47
C ASN A 88 -3.20 -11.84 -7.60
N SER A 89 -3.56 -10.61 -7.28
CA SER A 89 -3.65 -9.50 -8.23
C SER A 89 -2.87 -8.29 -7.73
N VAL A 90 -2.16 -7.62 -8.64
CA VAL A 90 -1.37 -6.43 -8.36
C VAL A 90 -1.65 -5.39 -9.44
N LEU A 91 -2.01 -4.18 -9.02
CA LEU A 91 -2.18 -3.02 -9.89
C LEU A 91 -1.09 -2.00 -9.61
N VAL A 92 -0.51 -1.42 -10.65
CA VAL A 92 0.50 -0.35 -10.56
C VAL A 92 -0.06 0.89 -11.23
N PHE A 93 -0.02 2.02 -10.52
CA PHE A 93 -0.40 3.33 -11.03
C PHE A 93 0.84 4.21 -11.09
N GLY A 94 1.03 4.92 -12.19
CA GLY A 94 2.13 5.86 -12.38
C GLY A 94 1.63 7.15 -13.01
N ASN A 95 2.21 8.28 -12.59
CA ASN A 95 1.94 9.55 -13.25
C ASN A 95 2.46 9.52 -14.70
N SER A 96 1.71 10.11 -15.64
CA SER A 96 2.08 10.11 -17.06
C SER A 96 3.41 10.80 -17.35
N LYS A 97 3.88 11.69 -16.46
CA LYS A 97 5.17 12.39 -16.58
C LYS A 97 6.37 11.49 -16.26
N THR A 98 6.15 10.32 -15.67
CA THR A 98 7.20 9.37 -15.26
C THR A 98 7.51 8.35 -16.36
N VAL A 99 6.75 8.34 -17.47
CA VAL A 99 6.87 7.37 -18.59
C VAL A 99 7.43 8.03 -19.87
N SER A 100 7.96 9.26 -19.76
CA SER A 100 8.61 9.99 -20.87
C SER A 100 10.12 10.02 -20.71
#